data_AF-A0A5N5SR32-F1
#
_entry.id   AF-A0A5N5SR32-F1
#
_cell.length_a   1.000
_cell.length_b   1.000
_cell.length_c   1.000
_cell.angle_alpha   90.00
_cell.angle_beta   90.00
_cell.angle_gamma   90.00
#
_symmetry.space_group_name_H-M   'P 1'
#
loop_
_entity.id
_entity.type
_entity.pdbx_description
1 polymer ?
#
loop_
_entity_poly.entity_id
_entity_poly.type
_entity_poly.pdbx_seq_one_letter_code
_entity_poly.pdbx_strand_id
1 'polypeptide(L)'
;MQNISVFYPGWRVRVYASSPDISFLQSIMKNWTFVNFCDIDNLPPPIYSVRFYPVTMWRFAPLGDDQVDVMLSRDLDSEILKREYDAVSEWLNSTNKSLHVMRDHPGHCVTILGGMWGIRVTKPSERRRLKIIRQEMFKSVFNERSTRDDQTYLKIKLWPEFNTDFIAHDSFCCDEYNDSSPFPTRREDGKYVGASIFGSESPSDEIVTWECHPICRPENHTDWEYC
;
A
#
# COMPACT_ATOMS: atom_id res chain seq x y z
N MET A 1 10.16 -13.86 2.64
CA MET A 1 8.89 -13.17 2.96
C MET A 1 8.62 -13.38 4.44
N GLN A 2 8.18 -12.37 5.17
CA GLN A 2 7.86 -12.54 6.60
C GLN A 2 6.52 -13.27 6.74
N ASN A 3 6.28 -13.96 7.87
CA ASN A 3 4.99 -14.58 8.10
C ASN A 3 3.95 -13.49 8.43
N ILE A 4 3.28 -13.00 7.39
CA ILE A 4 2.28 -11.92 7.48
C ILE A 4 1.17 -12.24 8.48
N SER A 5 0.88 -13.53 8.73
CA SER A 5 -0.19 -13.94 9.64
C SER A 5 0.05 -13.53 11.09
N VAL A 6 1.29 -13.17 11.46
CA VAL A 6 1.63 -12.65 12.78
C VAL A 6 1.06 -11.25 12.98
N PHE A 7 1.18 -10.38 11.97
CA PHE A 7 0.66 -9.02 12.01
C PHE A 7 -0.79 -8.95 11.53
N TYR A 8 -1.12 -9.65 10.45
CA TYR A 8 -2.42 -9.58 9.79
C TYR A 8 -3.10 -10.96 9.78
N PRO A 9 -3.55 -11.47 10.94
CA PRO A 9 -4.25 -12.75 11.00
C PRO A 9 -5.55 -12.69 10.18
N GLY A 10 -5.78 -13.72 9.37
CA GLY A 10 -6.96 -13.83 8.50
C GLY A 10 -6.84 -13.10 7.14
N TRP A 11 -5.80 -12.28 6.95
CA TRP A 11 -5.56 -11.62 5.66
C TRP A 11 -4.99 -12.58 4.62
N ARG A 12 -5.24 -12.26 3.35
CA ARG A 12 -4.71 -12.99 2.19
C ARG A 12 -3.80 -12.09 1.39
N VAL A 13 -2.65 -12.62 0.97
CA VAL A 13 -1.71 -11.92 0.11
C VAL A 13 -1.98 -12.35 -1.33
N ARG A 14 -2.30 -11.40 -2.21
CA ARG A 14 -2.41 -11.66 -3.66
C ARG A 14 -1.13 -11.22 -4.36
N VAL A 15 -0.42 -12.16 -4.96
CA VAL A 15 0.81 -11.90 -5.72
C VAL A 15 0.51 -12.09 -7.21
N TYR A 16 0.52 -11.00 -7.96
CA TYR A 16 0.34 -11.02 -9.41
C TYR A 16 1.68 -11.34 -10.06
N ALA A 17 1.81 -12.53 -10.64
CA ALA A 17 3.08 -13.04 -11.12
C ALA A 17 3.01 -13.48 -12.59
N SER A 18 4.07 -13.15 -13.33
CA SER A 18 4.37 -13.77 -14.63
C SER A 18 5.39 -14.86 -14.40
N SER A 19 4.98 -16.13 -14.38
CA SER A 19 5.91 -17.26 -14.32
C SER A 19 5.59 -18.26 -15.42
N PRO A 20 6.57 -18.69 -16.22
CA PRO A 20 6.40 -19.84 -17.10
C PRO A 20 6.31 -21.15 -16.31
N ASP A 21 6.79 -21.16 -15.06
CA ASP A 21 6.76 -22.32 -14.17
C ASP A 21 5.68 -22.15 -13.09
N ILE A 22 4.47 -22.60 -13.43
CA ILE A 22 3.34 -22.65 -12.50
C ILE A 22 3.61 -23.63 -11.35
N SER A 23 4.41 -24.69 -11.58
CA SER A 23 4.69 -25.70 -10.57
C SER A 23 5.55 -25.15 -9.44
N PHE A 24 6.50 -24.27 -9.75
CA PHE A 24 7.27 -23.51 -8.76
C PHE A 24 6.36 -22.64 -7.89
N LEU A 25 5.45 -21.87 -8.49
CA LEU A 25 4.49 -21.05 -7.75
C LEU A 25 3.60 -21.90 -6.83
N GLN A 26 3.09 -23.03 -7.33
CA GLN A 26 2.31 -23.97 -6.54
C GLN A 26 3.10 -24.57 -5.37
N SER A 27 4.40 -24.82 -5.55
CA SER A 27 5.28 -25.32 -4.48
C SER A 27 5.43 -24.31 -3.35
N ILE A 28 5.51 -23.01 -3.66
CA ILE A 28 5.50 -21.95 -2.66
C ILE A 28 4.14 -21.92 -1.96
N MET A 29 3.03 -21.98 -2.70
CA MET A 29 1.69 -21.96 -2.11
C MET A 29 1.42 -23.10 -1.12
N LYS A 30 2.00 -24.28 -1.33
CA LYS A 30 1.86 -25.41 -0.38
C LYS A 30 2.36 -25.05 1.02
N ASN A 31 3.44 -24.28 1.10
CA ASN A 31 4.05 -23.87 2.36
C ASN A 31 3.41 -22.57 2.91
N TRP A 32 2.67 -21.82 2.09
CA TRP A 32 2.19 -20.47 2.38
C TRP A 32 0.71 -20.35 2.03
N THR A 33 -0.16 -20.96 2.84
CA THR A 33 -1.60 -21.04 2.55
C THR A 33 -2.34 -19.71 2.55
N PHE A 34 -1.73 -18.65 3.09
CA PHE A 34 -2.24 -17.28 3.07
C PHE A 34 -1.87 -16.51 1.79
N VAL A 35 -1.01 -17.07 0.92
CA VAL A 35 -0.58 -16.46 -0.35
C VAL A 35 -1.35 -17.07 -1.52
N ASN A 36 -1.96 -16.21 -2.32
CA ASN A 36 -2.60 -16.53 -3.58
C ASN A 36 -1.76 -15.95 -4.72
N PHE A 37 -1.17 -16.81 -5.54
CA PHE A 37 -0.57 -16.36 -6.80
C PHE A 37 -1.67 -16.19 -7.85
N CYS A 38 -1.70 -15.01 -8.45
CA CYS A 38 -2.60 -14.65 -9.52
C CYS A 38 -1.82 -14.65 -10.83
N ASP A 39 -2.17 -15.56 -11.75
CA ASP A 39 -1.63 -15.56 -13.10
C ASP A 39 -2.08 -14.30 -13.83
N ILE A 40 -1.11 -13.50 -14.27
CA ILE A 40 -1.36 -12.19 -14.87
C ILE A 40 -2.05 -12.27 -16.24
N ASP A 41 -2.11 -13.45 -16.87
CA ASP A 41 -2.81 -13.65 -18.15
C ASP A 41 -4.17 -14.33 -18.01
N ASN A 42 -4.51 -14.81 -16.81
CA ASN A 42 -5.71 -15.59 -16.54
C ASN A 42 -6.48 -15.04 -15.33
N LEU A 43 -6.75 -13.73 -15.35
CA LEU A 43 -7.52 -13.04 -14.31
C LEU A 43 -9.03 -13.08 -14.59
N PRO A 44 -9.88 -13.01 -13.56
CA PRO A 44 -11.32 -12.94 -13.75
C PRO A 44 -11.75 -11.65 -14.50
N PRO A 45 -12.93 -11.66 -15.15
CA PRO A 45 -13.52 -10.45 -15.69
C PRO A 45 -13.63 -9.33 -14.63
N PRO A 46 -13.52 -8.05 -15.01
CA PRO A 46 -13.35 -7.55 -16.37
C PRO A 46 -11.87 -7.32 -16.77
N ILE A 47 -10.89 -7.77 -15.96
CA ILE A 47 -9.48 -7.46 -16.19
C ILE A 47 -8.87 -8.40 -17.24
N TYR A 48 -9.12 -9.70 -17.14
CA TYR A 48 -8.58 -10.76 -18.00
C TYR A 48 -7.06 -10.91 -17.98
N SER A 49 -6.30 -9.87 -18.30
CA SER A 49 -4.84 -9.84 -18.20
C SER A 49 -4.34 -8.47 -17.75
N VAL A 50 -3.30 -8.45 -16.93
CA VAL A 50 -2.56 -7.23 -16.58
C VAL A 50 -1.21 -7.10 -17.29
N ARG A 51 -0.86 -8.05 -18.17
CA ARG A 51 0.43 -8.10 -18.87
C ARG A 51 0.79 -6.82 -19.62
N PHE A 52 -0.20 -6.09 -20.13
CA PHE A 52 -0.03 -4.90 -20.96
C PHE A 52 0.17 -3.60 -20.15
N TYR A 53 0.18 -3.70 -18.83
CA TYR A 53 0.34 -2.58 -17.92
C TYR A 53 1.69 -2.64 -17.19
N PRO A 54 2.25 -1.50 -16.75
CA PRO A 54 3.42 -1.47 -15.89
C PRO A 54 3.27 -2.42 -14.70
N VAL A 55 4.35 -3.11 -14.33
CA VAL A 55 4.35 -4.13 -13.26
C VAL A 55 3.82 -3.56 -11.93
N THR A 56 4.11 -2.29 -11.64
CA THR A 56 3.65 -1.60 -10.45
C THR A 56 2.13 -1.38 -10.40
N MET A 57 1.43 -1.46 -11.53
CA MET A 57 -0.03 -1.36 -11.62
C MET A 57 -0.74 -2.67 -11.29
N TRP A 58 -0.07 -3.82 -11.39
CA TRP A 58 -0.71 -5.14 -11.23
C TRP A 58 -1.34 -5.30 -9.85
N ARG A 59 -0.71 -4.73 -8.81
CA ARG A 59 -1.23 -4.72 -7.44
C ARG A 59 -2.55 -3.95 -7.27
N PHE A 60 -2.98 -3.16 -8.26
CA PHE A 60 -4.28 -2.47 -8.24
C PHE A 60 -5.42 -3.26 -8.88
N ALA A 61 -5.15 -4.46 -9.41
CA ALA A 61 -6.18 -5.36 -9.92
C ALA A 61 -7.31 -5.70 -8.92
N PRO A 62 -7.08 -5.88 -7.59
CA PRO A 62 -8.16 -6.19 -6.65
C PRO A 62 -9.01 -4.97 -6.26
N LEU A 63 -8.72 -3.77 -6.78
CA LEU A 63 -9.47 -2.56 -6.46
C LEU A 63 -10.95 -2.68 -6.90
N GLY A 64 -11.86 -2.71 -5.93
CA GLY A 64 -13.29 -2.93 -6.17
C GLY A 64 -13.67 -4.38 -6.51
N ASP A 65 -12.79 -5.37 -6.31
CA ASP A 65 -13.13 -6.79 -6.40
C ASP A 65 -14.29 -7.15 -5.47
N ASP A 66 -15.22 -8.02 -5.89
CA ASP A 66 -16.40 -8.42 -5.10
C ASP A 66 -16.07 -9.22 -3.84
N GLN A 67 -14.87 -9.77 -3.76
CA GLN A 67 -14.39 -10.57 -2.64
C GLN A 67 -13.46 -9.81 -1.69
N VAL A 68 -13.26 -8.51 -1.90
CA VAL A 68 -12.26 -7.71 -1.17
C VAL A 68 -12.94 -6.52 -0.49
N ASP A 69 -13.16 -6.62 0.82
CA ASP A 69 -13.72 -5.52 1.62
C ASP A 69 -12.66 -4.52 2.06
N VAL A 70 -11.43 -5.00 2.28
CA VAL A 70 -10.28 -4.15 2.61
C VAL A 70 -9.10 -4.59 1.77
N MET A 71 -8.47 -3.63 1.10
CA MET A 71 -7.27 -3.83 0.30
C MET A 71 -6.13 -3.02 0.92
N LEU A 72 -4.95 -3.64 1.04
CA LEU A 72 -3.68 -2.95 1.29
C LEU A 72 -2.80 -3.15 0.07
N SER A 73 -2.25 -2.06 -0.46
CA SER A 73 -1.21 -2.11 -1.49
C SER A 73 0.16 -2.10 -0.80
N ARG A 74 1.02 -3.05 -1.17
CA ARG A 74 2.36 -3.22 -0.59
C ARG A 74 3.40 -3.58 -1.64
N ASP A 75 4.64 -3.16 -1.40
CA ASP A 75 5.82 -3.65 -2.09
C ASP A 75 6.24 -5.01 -1.50
N LEU A 76 6.60 -5.97 -2.37
CA LEU A 76 6.94 -7.34 -1.96
C LEU A 76 8.32 -7.45 -1.30
N ASP A 77 9.17 -6.46 -1.57
CA ASP A 77 10.48 -6.30 -1.00
C ASP A 77 10.46 -5.40 0.24
N SER A 78 9.31 -5.01 0.80
CA SER A 78 9.28 -4.25 2.05
C SER A 78 9.12 -5.11 3.29
N GLU A 79 9.85 -4.77 4.36
CA GLU A 79 9.63 -5.34 5.69
C GLU A 79 8.23 -4.97 6.24
N ILE A 80 7.58 -5.90 6.95
CA ILE A 80 6.35 -5.60 7.69
C ILE A 80 6.74 -5.19 9.11
N LEU A 81 6.46 -3.93 9.44
CA LEU A 81 6.77 -3.37 10.75
C LEU A 81 5.53 -3.36 11.65
N LYS A 82 5.75 -3.49 12.96
CA LYS A 82 4.68 -3.28 13.94
C LYS A 82 4.05 -1.89 13.81
N ARG A 83 4.88 -0.89 13.53
CA ARG A 83 4.47 0.50 13.25
C ARG A 83 3.41 0.61 12.16
N GLU A 84 3.59 -0.13 11.07
CA GLU A 84 2.60 -0.18 9.99
C GLU A 84 1.31 -0.86 10.43
N TYR A 85 1.43 -2.01 11.10
CA TYR A 85 0.27 -2.73 11.63
C TYR A 85 -0.56 -1.85 12.57
N ASP A 86 0.09 -1.08 13.44
CA ASP A 86 -0.59 -0.19 14.37
C ASP A 86 -1.31 0.96 13.62
N ALA A 87 -0.69 1.53 12.57
CA ALA A 87 -1.32 2.56 11.74
C ALA A 87 -2.53 2.01 10.95
N VAL A 88 -2.43 0.80 10.39
CA VAL A 88 -3.56 0.12 9.74
C VAL A 88 -4.66 -0.21 10.76
N SER A 89 -4.28 -0.65 11.95
CA SER A 89 -5.21 -0.97 13.03
C SER A 89 -5.96 0.27 13.51
N GLU A 90 -5.28 1.39 13.68
CA GLU A 90 -5.92 2.66 14.02
C GLU A 90 -6.90 3.09 12.92
N TRP A 91 -6.48 3.05 11.65
CA TRP A 91 -7.36 3.39 10.54
C TRP A 91 -8.65 2.55 10.54
N LEU A 92 -8.53 1.22 10.68
CA LEU A 92 -9.66 0.32 10.61
C LEU A 92 -10.57 0.39 11.84
N ASN A 93 -10.00 0.52 13.04
CA ASN A 93 -10.74 0.40 14.29
C ASN A 93 -11.21 1.74 14.87
N SER A 94 -10.47 2.82 14.61
CA SER A 94 -10.69 4.13 15.26
C SER A 94 -11.32 5.16 14.34
N THR A 95 -11.46 4.86 13.05
CA THR A 95 -12.02 5.79 12.06
C THR A 95 -13.12 5.14 11.22
N ASN A 96 -13.89 5.95 10.50
CA ASN A 96 -14.79 5.53 9.41
C ASN A 96 -14.30 5.97 8.01
N LYS A 97 -13.04 6.42 7.89
CA LYS A 97 -12.44 6.87 6.63
C LYS A 97 -12.25 5.72 5.62
N SER A 98 -12.59 5.94 4.35
CA SER A 98 -12.43 4.90 3.31
C SER A 98 -10.98 4.68 2.91
N LEU A 99 -10.19 5.73 2.74
CA LEU A 99 -8.79 5.66 2.26
C LEU A 99 -7.79 5.84 3.42
N HIS A 100 -6.70 5.08 3.40
CA HIS A 100 -5.56 5.20 4.29
C HIS A 100 -4.27 5.37 3.51
N VAL A 101 -3.45 6.34 3.91
CA VAL A 101 -2.15 6.63 3.31
C VAL A 101 -1.08 6.64 4.40
N MET A 102 0.12 6.16 4.10
CA MET A 102 1.27 6.21 5.01
C MET A 102 2.48 6.87 4.34
N ARG A 103 3.10 7.84 5.01
CA ARG A 103 4.30 8.58 4.56
C ARG A 103 5.34 8.62 5.67
N ASP A 104 6.20 7.61 5.69
CA ASP A 104 7.07 7.36 6.84
C ASP A 104 8.56 7.66 6.64
N HIS A 105 8.93 8.30 5.53
CA HIS A 105 10.30 8.64 5.16
C HIS A 105 10.30 10.00 4.42
N PRO A 106 11.37 10.81 4.45
CA PRO A 106 11.42 12.07 3.71
C PRO A 106 11.16 11.91 2.19
N GLY A 107 11.55 10.77 1.63
CA GLY A 107 11.26 10.40 0.23
C GLY A 107 9.81 10.00 -0.06
N HIS A 108 8.93 9.95 0.95
CA HIS A 108 7.54 9.52 0.83
C HIS A 108 6.54 10.68 0.69
N CYS A 109 7.01 11.93 0.54
CA CYS A 109 6.15 13.11 0.35
C CYS A 109 5.50 13.18 -1.03
N VAL A 110 4.63 12.21 -1.31
CA VAL A 110 3.75 12.16 -2.47
C VAL A 110 2.30 11.97 -2.02
N THR A 111 1.35 12.22 -2.92
CA THR A 111 -0.07 12.16 -2.58
C THR A 111 -0.49 10.77 -2.04
N ILE A 112 -0.16 9.71 -2.77
CA ILE A 112 -0.33 8.30 -2.34
C ILE A 112 0.87 7.52 -2.89
N LEU A 113 1.68 6.91 -2.02
CA LEU A 113 2.78 6.05 -2.46
C LEU A 113 2.22 4.70 -2.90
N GLY A 114 2.76 4.12 -3.98
CA GLY A 114 2.19 2.90 -4.60
C GLY A 114 2.10 1.70 -3.65
N GLY A 115 3.07 1.55 -2.73
CA GLY A 115 3.18 0.46 -1.78
C GLY A 115 2.75 0.76 -0.34
N MET A 116 2.16 1.93 -0.05
CA MET A 116 1.82 2.33 1.33
C MET A 116 0.45 3.00 1.44
N TRP A 117 -0.58 2.30 0.99
CA TRP A 117 -1.96 2.74 1.14
C TRP A 117 -2.93 1.57 1.27
N GLY A 118 -4.10 1.87 1.82
CA GLY A 118 -5.19 0.93 1.96
C GLY A 118 -6.53 1.57 1.65
N ILE A 119 -7.51 0.76 1.26
CA ILE A 119 -8.88 1.22 1.08
C ILE A 119 -9.86 0.18 1.60
N ARG A 120 -10.89 0.64 2.31
CA ARG A 120 -12.00 -0.19 2.77
C ARG A 120 -13.28 0.18 2.03
N VAL A 121 -14.08 -0.84 1.76
CA VAL A 121 -15.37 -0.73 1.11
C VAL A 121 -16.44 -0.99 2.15
N THR A 122 -17.27 0.01 2.43
CA THR A 122 -18.37 -0.13 3.41
C THR A 122 -19.72 -0.28 2.73
N LYS A 123 -19.85 0.12 1.45
CA LYS A 123 -21.10 0.09 0.70
C LYS A 123 -20.94 -0.50 -0.71
N PRO A 124 -21.98 -1.17 -1.26
CA PRO A 124 -21.96 -1.66 -2.65
C PRO A 124 -21.71 -0.57 -3.71
N SER A 125 -22.18 0.66 -3.47
CA SER A 125 -21.95 1.81 -4.36
C SER A 125 -20.47 2.20 -4.43
N GLU A 126 -19.76 2.17 -3.29
CA GLU A 126 -18.31 2.42 -3.22
C GLU A 126 -17.55 1.34 -3.99
N ARG A 127 -17.95 0.07 -3.84
CA ARG A 127 -17.36 -1.04 -4.62
C ARG A 127 -17.48 -0.80 -6.12
N ARG A 128 -18.67 -0.42 -6.59
CA ARG A 128 -18.91 -0.11 -8.01
C ARG A 128 -18.07 1.07 -8.47
N ARG A 129 -17.97 2.13 -7.65
CA ARG A 129 -17.11 3.30 -7.92
C ARG A 129 -15.65 2.89 -8.09
N LEU A 130 -15.13 2.07 -7.17
CA LEU A 130 -13.76 1.56 -7.24
C LEU A 130 -13.48 0.70 -8.46
N LYS A 131 -14.43 -0.15 -8.88
CA LYS A 131 -14.32 -0.90 -10.15
C LYS A 131 -14.16 0.04 -11.35
N ILE A 132 -14.92 1.15 -11.38
CA ILE A 132 -14.85 2.16 -12.45
C ILE A 132 -13.49 2.86 -12.40
N ILE A 133 -13.07 3.36 -11.24
CA ILE A 133 -11.76 4.02 -11.04
C ILE A 133 -10.63 3.10 -11.51
N ARG A 134 -10.65 1.83 -11.09
CA ARG A 134 -9.68 0.81 -11.52
C ARG A 134 -9.65 0.68 -13.05
N GLN A 135 -10.80 0.51 -13.69
CA GLN A 135 -10.90 0.40 -15.15
C GLN A 135 -10.34 1.64 -15.85
N GLU A 136 -10.61 2.83 -15.33
CA GLU A 136 -10.06 4.07 -15.86
C GLU A 136 -8.54 4.15 -15.70
N MET A 137 -8.01 3.78 -14.53
CA MET A 137 -6.57 3.71 -14.29
C MET A 137 -5.89 2.80 -15.31
N PHE A 138 -6.36 1.56 -15.46
CA PHE A 138 -5.82 0.60 -16.41
C PHE A 138 -5.97 1.07 -17.87
N LYS A 139 -7.11 1.64 -18.24
CA LYS A 139 -7.29 2.21 -19.59
C LYS A 139 -6.30 3.34 -19.88
N SER A 140 -6.03 4.20 -18.91
CA SER A 140 -5.15 5.35 -19.09
C SER A 140 -3.66 5.00 -19.15
N VAL A 141 -3.24 3.87 -18.56
CA VAL A 141 -1.84 3.41 -18.53
C VAL A 141 -1.52 2.36 -19.61
N PHE A 142 -2.46 2.04 -20.48
CA PHE A 142 -2.29 0.95 -21.44
C PHE A 142 -1.08 1.17 -22.36
N ASN A 143 -0.18 0.17 -22.44
CA ASN A 143 1.11 0.22 -23.15
C ASN A 143 2.17 1.19 -22.60
N GLU A 144 1.93 1.83 -21.45
CA GLU A 144 2.97 2.58 -20.76
C GLU A 144 4.01 1.64 -20.15
N ARG A 145 5.22 2.16 -19.92
CA ARG A 145 6.35 1.39 -19.39
C ARG A 145 7.01 2.01 -18.16
N SER A 146 6.55 3.16 -17.69
CA SER A 146 7.18 3.86 -16.57
C SER A 146 6.79 3.21 -15.25
N THR A 147 7.77 3.02 -14.36
CA THR A 147 7.56 2.38 -13.06
C THR A 147 6.86 3.28 -12.05
N ARG A 148 6.82 4.60 -12.29
CA ARG A 148 6.14 5.60 -11.43
C ARG A 148 4.70 5.89 -11.83
N ASP A 149 4.18 5.14 -12.80
CA ASP A 149 2.85 5.38 -13.36
C ASP A 149 1.76 5.09 -12.33
N ASP A 150 1.99 4.11 -11.46
CA ASP A 150 1.09 3.77 -10.37
C ASP A 150 0.74 4.96 -9.47
N GLN A 151 1.74 5.71 -8.99
CA GLN A 151 1.52 6.91 -8.17
C GLN A 151 0.85 8.03 -8.95
N THR A 152 1.19 8.18 -10.24
CA THR A 152 0.54 9.16 -11.12
C THR A 152 -0.95 8.87 -11.21
N TYR A 153 -1.34 7.62 -11.47
CA TYR A 153 -2.75 7.26 -11.61
C TYR A 153 -3.48 7.24 -10.27
N LEU A 154 -2.83 6.91 -9.16
CA LEU A 154 -3.40 7.12 -7.83
C LEU A 154 -3.75 8.60 -7.62
N LYS A 155 -2.82 9.52 -7.95
CA LYS A 155 -3.03 10.97 -7.80
C LYS A 155 -4.15 11.53 -8.68
N ILE A 156 -4.26 11.09 -9.93
CA ILE A 156 -5.22 11.68 -10.88
C ILE A 156 -6.56 10.94 -10.96
N LYS A 157 -6.64 9.67 -10.53
CA LYS A 157 -7.87 8.85 -10.60
C LYS A 157 -8.46 8.50 -9.25
N LEU A 158 -7.64 8.10 -8.28
CA LEU A 158 -8.15 7.67 -6.96
C LEU A 158 -8.27 8.85 -5.99
N TRP A 159 -7.23 9.67 -5.87
CA TRP A 159 -7.20 10.75 -4.89
C TRP A 159 -8.36 11.76 -5.01
N PRO A 160 -8.77 12.24 -6.20
CA PRO A 160 -9.87 13.21 -6.32
C PRO A 160 -11.21 12.68 -5.79
N GLU A 161 -11.35 11.35 -5.69
CA GLU A 161 -12.56 10.67 -5.25
C GLU A 161 -12.62 10.48 -3.73
N PHE A 162 -11.47 10.50 -3.06
CA PHE A 162 -11.32 10.15 -1.64
C PHE A 162 -10.57 11.21 -0.81
N ASN A 163 -10.16 12.34 -1.39
CA ASN A 163 -9.43 13.43 -0.71
C ASN A 163 -10.23 14.17 0.38
N THR A 164 -11.48 13.78 0.64
CA THR A 164 -12.29 14.25 1.78
C THR A 164 -12.67 13.10 2.72
N ASP A 165 -12.36 11.86 2.32
CA ASP A 165 -12.68 10.62 3.04
C ASP A 165 -11.44 9.72 3.18
N PHE A 166 -10.41 10.30 3.79
CA PHE A 166 -9.15 9.62 4.07
C PHE A 166 -8.63 9.93 5.48
N ILE A 167 -7.67 9.12 5.92
CA ILE A 167 -6.71 9.43 6.98
C ILE A 167 -5.31 9.16 6.42
N ALA A 168 -4.36 10.04 6.72
CA ALA A 168 -2.95 9.80 6.43
C ALA A 168 -2.16 9.68 7.74
N HIS A 169 -1.25 8.71 7.82
CA HIS A 169 -0.24 8.69 8.88
C HIS A 169 1.08 9.17 8.29
N ASP A 170 1.66 10.19 8.88
CA ASP A 170 2.74 10.95 8.27
C ASP A 170 3.80 11.33 9.30
N SER A 171 5.06 11.18 8.92
CA SER A 171 6.21 11.52 9.75
C SER A 171 6.94 12.76 9.23
N PHE A 172 6.74 13.18 7.98
CA PHE A 172 7.58 14.23 7.37
C PHE A 172 6.82 15.29 6.58
N CYS A 173 5.63 14.99 6.07
CA CYS A 173 4.95 15.78 5.05
C CYS A 173 3.63 16.41 5.57
N CYS A 174 3.50 16.57 6.89
CA CYS A 174 2.28 17.07 7.54
C CYS A 174 2.01 18.56 7.29
N ASP A 175 3.00 19.30 6.78
CA ASP A 175 2.88 20.70 6.36
C ASP A 175 2.49 20.81 4.87
N GLU A 176 2.78 19.77 4.09
CA GLU A 176 2.38 19.67 2.68
C GLU A 176 0.94 19.15 2.50
N TYR A 177 0.50 18.23 3.36
CA TYR A 177 -0.81 17.59 3.27
C TYR A 177 -1.65 17.90 4.50
N ASN A 178 -2.76 18.63 4.28
CA ASN A 178 -3.79 18.80 5.30
C ASN A 178 -4.39 17.43 5.69
N ASP A 179 -4.86 17.32 6.94
CA ASP A 179 -5.49 16.12 7.50
C ASP A 179 -4.57 14.88 7.61
N SER A 180 -3.25 15.10 7.67
CA SER A 180 -2.29 14.10 8.14
C SER A 180 -2.34 13.97 9.67
N SER A 181 -2.27 12.73 10.14
CA SER A 181 -2.14 12.32 11.54
C SER A 181 -0.73 11.80 11.79
N PRO A 182 -0.20 11.94 13.01
CA PRO A 182 1.06 11.29 13.39
C PRO A 182 0.90 9.77 13.33
N PHE A 183 2.00 9.03 13.16
CA PHE A 183 1.96 7.58 13.41
C PHE A 183 1.64 7.26 14.87
N PRO A 184 0.91 6.17 15.16
CA PRO A 184 0.43 5.85 16.50
C PRO A 184 1.51 5.24 17.41
N THR A 185 2.71 5.01 16.89
CA THR A 185 3.83 4.44 17.62
C THR A 185 5.11 5.20 17.37
N ARG A 186 6.07 5.06 18.28
CA ARG A 186 7.42 5.58 18.12
C ARG A 186 8.19 4.74 17.09
N ARG A 187 9.03 5.37 16.28
CA ARG A 187 9.97 4.67 15.42
C ARG A 187 10.99 3.89 16.24
N GLU A 188 11.26 2.66 15.82
CA GLU A 188 12.27 1.79 16.42
C GLU A 188 13.40 1.58 15.43
N ASP A 189 14.65 1.68 15.92
CA ASP A 189 15.88 1.43 15.15
C ASP A 189 16.00 2.21 13.83
N GLY A 190 15.34 3.37 13.74
CA GLY A 190 15.26 4.17 12.51
C GLY A 190 14.55 3.48 11.34
N LYS A 191 13.90 2.34 11.57
CA LYS A 191 13.14 1.62 10.54
C LYS A 191 11.91 2.41 10.12
N TYR A 192 11.52 2.29 8.86
CA TYR A 192 10.36 2.99 8.32
C TYR A 192 9.48 2.10 7.44
N VAL A 193 8.19 2.43 7.39
CA VAL A 193 7.21 1.70 6.58
C VAL A 193 7.53 1.88 5.09
N GLY A 194 7.71 0.75 4.39
CA GLY A 194 8.06 0.74 2.96
C GLY A 194 9.55 0.52 2.66
N ALA A 195 10.41 0.40 3.68
CA ALA A 195 11.84 0.14 3.49
C ALA A 195 12.10 -1.19 2.75
N SER A 196 12.90 -1.17 1.68
CA SER A 196 13.24 -2.37 0.90
C SER A 196 14.25 -3.27 1.64
N ILE A 197 14.07 -4.59 1.53
CA ILE A 197 14.89 -5.63 2.16
C ILE A 197 15.84 -6.33 1.18
N PHE A 198 15.74 -6.03 -0.13
CA PHE A 198 16.56 -6.66 -1.18
C PHE A 198 17.20 -5.61 -2.10
N GLY A 199 18.50 -5.37 -1.91
CA GLY A 199 19.32 -4.61 -2.84
C GLY A 199 20.76 -4.62 -2.38
N SER A 200 21.68 -5.14 -3.19
CA SER A 200 23.13 -4.99 -3.03
C SER A 200 23.52 -3.62 -3.57
N GLU A 201 23.68 -2.64 -2.67
CA GLU A 201 24.20 -1.24 -2.81
C GLU A 201 23.41 -0.24 -1.90
N SER A 202 23.03 -0.62 -0.67
CA SER A 202 21.63 -0.85 -0.27
C SER A 202 21.02 0.38 0.44
N PRO A 203 19.75 0.79 0.18
CA PRO A 203 19.00 1.69 1.07
C PRO A 203 18.42 0.97 2.31
N SER A 204 18.67 -0.33 2.46
CA SER A 204 18.38 -1.04 3.72
C SER A 204 19.29 -0.62 4.88
N ASP A 205 20.32 0.21 4.60
CA ASP A 205 21.13 0.92 5.59
C ASP A 205 20.69 2.38 5.81
N GLU A 206 19.69 2.91 5.06
CA GLU A 206 19.09 4.21 5.37
C GLU A 206 18.06 4.03 6.48
N ILE A 207 18.54 3.76 7.69
CA ILE A 207 17.76 4.11 8.87
C ILE A 207 17.44 5.61 8.79
N VAL A 208 16.21 5.98 9.16
CA VAL A 208 15.84 7.39 9.28
C VAL A 208 16.67 8.02 10.39
N THR A 209 17.57 8.92 10.03
CA THR A 209 18.40 9.70 10.97
C THR A 209 17.96 11.15 11.10
N TRP A 210 16.89 11.54 10.40
CA TRP A 210 16.34 12.90 10.48
C TRP A 210 15.19 12.95 11.48
N GLU A 211 15.15 14.03 12.25
CA GLU A 211 13.99 14.31 13.08
C GLU A 211 12.75 14.53 12.21
N CYS A 212 11.63 13.99 12.66
CA CYS A 212 10.35 14.28 12.08
C CYS A 212 9.93 15.71 12.40
N HIS A 213 9.14 16.30 11.49
CA HIS A 213 8.66 17.66 11.66
C HIS A 213 7.85 17.78 12.97
N PRO A 214 8.02 18.83 13.80
CA PRO A 214 7.33 18.90 15.09
C PRO A 214 5.80 18.75 15.02
N ILE A 215 5.18 19.19 13.93
CA ILE A 215 3.73 19.05 13.70
C ILE A 215 3.29 17.62 13.36
N CYS A 216 4.23 16.77 12.93
CA CYS A 216 3.99 15.34 12.66
C CYS A 216 4.12 14.49 13.94
N ARG A 217 4.48 15.11 15.08
CA ARG A 217 4.60 14.40 16.35
C ARG A 217 3.22 14.32 17.02
N PRO A 218 2.88 13.21 17.69
CA PRO A 218 1.64 13.16 18.46
C PRO A 218 1.61 14.24 19.53
N GLU A 219 0.44 14.86 19.75
CA GLU A 219 0.26 15.94 20.75
C GLU A 219 0.69 15.49 22.15
N ASN A 220 0.45 14.21 22.48
CA ASN A 220 0.82 13.62 23.77
C ASN A 220 2.26 13.08 23.81
N HIS A 221 3.00 13.12 22.69
CA HIS A 221 4.34 12.56 22.52
C HIS A 221 5.22 13.46 21.65
N THR A 222 5.31 14.74 22.02
CA THR A 222 6.17 15.71 21.33
C THR A 222 7.67 15.40 21.47
N ASP A 223 8.02 14.50 22.40
CA ASP A 223 9.36 13.94 22.63
C ASP A 223 9.77 12.88 21.59
N TRP A 224 8.86 12.41 20.73
CA TRP A 224 9.17 11.48 19.65
C TRP A 224 9.83 12.22 18.48
N GLU A 225 11.08 12.62 18.67
CA GLU A 225 11.84 13.41 17.70
C GLU A 225 12.03 12.70 16.35
N TYR A 226 12.13 11.38 16.37
CA TYR A 226 12.26 10.53 15.18
C TYR A 226 10.99 9.76 14.90
N CYS A 227 9.82 10.38 15.13
CA CYS A 227 8.56 9.78 14.74
C CYS A 227 8.70 9.16 13.34
#